data_AF-A0A3P7KU08-F1
#
_entry.id   AF-A0A3P7KU08-F1
#
_cell.length_a   1.000
_cell.length_b   1.000
_cell.length_c   1.000
_cell.angle_alpha   90.00
_cell.angle_beta   90.00
_cell.angle_gamma   90.00
#
_symmetry.space_group_name_H-M   'P 1'
#
loop_
_entity.id
_entity.type
_entity.pdbx_description
1 polymer ?
#
loop_
_entity_poly.entity_id
_entity_poly.type
_entity_poly.pdbx_seq_one_letter_code
_entity_poly.pdbx_strand_id
1 'polypeptide(L)'
;MKSWERSYRSALLQGRLPLEERMKQAVCPLNKKLFSLMLKKNSNLCLALDYTESEKILQLAEKAGPFVVAIKVHADAITDFSQDFTTKLVRLANDHEFVIFEDRKFGDTGNTNIMQLKGAQRIAEWADVVTVHAVQ
;
A
#
# COMPACT_ATOMS: atom_id res chain seq x y z
N MET A 1 -10.32 -35.33 -26.14
CA MET A 1 -9.94 -33.89 -26.20
C MET A 1 -8.75 -33.75 -27.13
N LYS A 2 -8.82 -32.87 -28.14
CA LYS A 2 -7.75 -32.76 -29.16
C LYS A 2 -6.54 -32.05 -28.54
N SER A 3 -5.31 -32.50 -28.83
CA SER A 3 -4.08 -31.96 -28.18
C SER A 3 -3.92 -30.45 -28.35
N TRP A 4 -4.48 -29.89 -29.43
CA TRP A 4 -4.50 -28.47 -29.76
C TRP A 4 -5.33 -27.61 -28.78
N GLU A 5 -6.41 -28.15 -28.18
CA GLU A 5 -7.22 -27.45 -27.17
C GLU A 5 -6.47 -27.29 -25.84
N ARG A 6 -5.58 -28.24 -25.53
CA ARG A 6 -4.71 -28.20 -24.35
C ARG A 6 -3.62 -27.13 -24.48
N SER A 7 -3.06 -26.98 -25.69
CA SER A 7 -2.03 -25.98 -25.99
C SER A 7 -2.59 -24.55 -26.01
N TYR A 8 -3.80 -24.35 -26.54
CA TYR A 8 -4.45 -23.03 -26.56
C TYR A 8 -4.93 -22.55 -25.18
N ARG A 9 -5.41 -23.48 -24.32
CA ARG A 9 -5.73 -23.16 -22.92
C ARG A 9 -4.48 -22.85 -22.08
N SER A 10 -3.34 -23.46 -22.39
CA SER A 10 -2.05 -23.21 -21.73
C SER A 10 -1.52 -21.79 -21.97
N ALA A 11 -1.69 -21.25 -23.18
CA ALA A 11 -1.19 -19.91 -23.54
C ALA A 11 -2.05 -18.77 -22.96
N LEU A 12 -3.36 -18.98 -22.80
CA LEU A 12 -4.30 -18.00 -22.21
C LEU A 12 -4.45 -18.14 -20.68
N LEU A 13 -3.90 -19.21 -20.10
CA LEU A 13 -3.82 -19.46 -18.66
C LEU A 13 -2.36 -19.76 -18.29
N GLN A 14 -1.43 -18.85 -18.58
CA GLN A 14 -0.28 -18.75 -17.68
C GLN A 14 -0.85 -18.35 -16.32
N GLY A 15 -1.17 -19.37 -15.52
CA GLY A 15 -1.78 -19.19 -14.21
C GLY A 15 -0.96 -18.21 -13.39
N ARG A 16 -1.64 -17.37 -12.61
CA ARG A 16 -0.97 -16.43 -11.71
C ARG A 16 0.03 -17.21 -10.87
N LEU A 17 1.31 -16.87 -11.00
CA LEU A 17 2.37 -17.52 -10.22
C LEU A 17 2.05 -17.42 -8.73
N PRO A 18 2.39 -18.46 -7.93
CA PRO A 18 2.34 -18.40 -6.47
C PRO A 18 3.10 -17.18 -5.92
N LEU A 19 2.74 -16.73 -4.72
CA LEU A 19 3.32 -15.51 -4.13
C LEU A 19 4.83 -15.63 -3.95
N GLU A 20 5.32 -16.83 -3.61
CA GLU A 20 6.74 -17.16 -3.44
C GLU A 20 7.52 -16.96 -4.75
N GLU A 21 6.98 -17.43 -5.87
CA GLU A 21 7.61 -17.28 -7.17
C GLU A 21 7.58 -15.81 -7.65
N ARG A 22 6.47 -15.11 -7.38
CA ARG A 22 6.37 -13.66 -7.65
C ARG A 22 7.37 -12.86 -6.81
N MET A 23 7.62 -13.27 -5.56
CA MET A 23 8.60 -12.65 -4.68
C MET A 23 10.03 -12.81 -5.21
N LYS A 24 10.39 -14.00 -5.70
CA LYS A 24 11.71 -14.25 -6.32
C LYS A 24 11.95 -13.37 -7.55
N GLN A 25 10.92 -13.11 -8.34
CA GLN A 25 10.99 -12.30 -9.56
C GLN A 25 10.84 -10.79 -9.31
N ALA A 26 10.41 -10.37 -8.12
CA ALA A 26 10.20 -8.97 -7.82
C ALA A 26 11.54 -8.21 -7.82
N VAL A 27 11.66 -7.17 -8.64
CA VAL A 27 12.84 -6.28 -8.64
C VAL A 27 12.70 -5.18 -7.57
N CYS A 28 11.50 -4.61 -7.45
CA CYS A 28 11.21 -3.55 -6.48
C CYS A 28 11.29 -4.10 -5.03
N PRO A 29 12.09 -3.48 -4.13
CA PRO A 29 12.19 -3.89 -2.73
C PRO A 29 10.85 -3.88 -2.00
N LEU A 30 9.99 -2.89 -2.28
CA LEU A 30 8.64 -2.82 -1.72
C LEU A 30 7.78 -4.01 -2.14
N ASN A 31 7.87 -4.44 -3.41
CA ASN A 31 7.13 -5.61 -3.87
C ASN A 31 7.60 -6.88 -3.15
N LYS A 32 8.92 -7.04 -2.93
CA LYS A 32 9.45 -8.14 -2.11
C LYS A 32 8.90 -8.08 -0.67
N LYS A 33 8.90 -6.91 -0.04
CA LYS A 33 8.31 -6.68 1.29
C LYS A 33 6.85 -7.10 1.31
N LEU A 34 6.03 -6.62 0.36
CA LEU A 34 4.61 -6.96 0.28
C LEU A 34 4.38 -8.47 0.13
N PHE A 35 5.08 -9.15 -0.78
CA PHE A 35 4.93 -10.60 -0.91
C PHE A 35 5.34 -11.35 0.37
N SER A 36 6.42 -10.93 1.03
CA SER A 36 6.85 -11.48 2.32
C SER A 36 5.76 -11.30 3.39
N LEU A 37 5.18 -10.11 3.51
CA LEU A 37 4.08 -9.84 4.44
C LEU A 37 2.84 -10.69 4.12
N MET A 38 2.49 -10.82 2.85
CA MET A 38 1.34 -11.61 2.43
C MET A 38 1.49 -13.08 2.83
N LEU A 39 2.67 -13.65 2.62
CA LEU A 39 3.01 -15.02 3.00
C LEU A 39 3.02 -15.18 4.53
N LYS A 40 3.73 -14.28 5.23
CA LYS A 40 3.88 -14.32 6.70
C LYS A 40 2.55 -14.20 7.44
N LYS A 41 1.67 -13.31 6.97
CA LYS A 41 0.40 -12.97 7.65
C LYS A 41 -0.78 -13.76 7.08
N ASN A 42 -0.56 -14.59 6.06
CA ASN A 42 -1.60 -15.24 5.27
C ASN A 42 -2.73 -14.27 4.88
N SER A 43 -2.35 -13.08 4.43
CA SER A 43 -3.26 -11.97 4.16
C SER A 43 -2.88 -11.26 2.88
N ASN A 44 -3.87 -10.78 2.14
CA ASN A 44 -3.71 -9.89 1.00
C ASN A 44 -4.52 -8.59 1.18
N LEU A 45 -4.97 -8.33 2.40
CA LEU A 45 -5.88 -7.23 2.71
C LEU A 45 -5.14 -5.91 2.84
N CYS A 46 -5.55 -4.93 2.03
CA CYS A 46 -5.28 -3.51 2.26
C CYS A 46 -6.52 -2.90 2.90
N LEU A 47 -6.39 -2.34 4.11
CA LEU A 47 -7.51 -1.73 4.82
C LEU A 47 -7.53 -0.23 4.60
N ALA A 48 -8.64 0.30 4.09
CA ALA A 48 -8.90 1.73 4.02
C ALA A 48 -9.43 2.25 5.36
N LEU A 49 -8.73 3.19 5.98
CA LEU A 49 -9.16 3.88 7.20
C LEU A 49 -9.62 5.30 6.86
N ASP A 50 -10.76 5.39 6.18
CA ASP A 50 -11.33 6.65 5.70
C ASP A 50 -12.10 7.37 6.82
N TYR A 51 -11.36 7.90 7.80
CA TYR A 51 -11.85 8.71 8.91
C TYR A 51 -11.17 10.09 8.93
N THR A 52 -11.81 11.06 9.59
CA THR A 52 -11.32 12.44 9.68
C THR A 52 -10.57 12.73 10.98
N GLU A 53 -10.56 11.78 11.92
CA GLU A 53 -10.01 11.91 13.27
C GLU A 53 -8.78 11.01 13.41
N SER A 54 -7.62 11.60 13.73
CA SER A 54 -6.34 10.90 13.81
C SER A 54 -6.37 9.75 14.82
N GLU A 55 -6.96 9.96 15.99
CA GLU A 55 -7.06 8.96 17.06
C GLU A 55 -7.87 7.74 16.64
N LYS A 56 -8.97 7.94 15.89
CA LYS A 56 -9.80 6.83 15.39
C LYS A 56 -9.02 5.95 14.42
N ILE A 57 -8.22 6.58 13.55
CA ILE A 57 -7.35 5.88 12.60
C ILE A 57 -6.31 5.06 13.36
N LEU A 58 -5.63 5.65 14.35
CA LEU A 58 -4.59 4.96 15.13
C LEU A 58 -5.17 3.75 15.89
N GLN A 59 -6.32 3.90 16.55
CA GLN A 59 -6.98 2.80 17.27
C GLN A 59 -7.38 1.65 16.35
N LEU A 60 -7.86 1.95 15.13
CA LEU A 60 -8.21 0.93 14.15
C LEU A 60 -6.95 0.28 13.55
N ALA A 61 -5.91 1.07 13.29
CA ALA A 61 -4.63 0.59 12.78
C ALA A 61 -3.95 -0.38 13.76
N GLU A 62 -3.96 -0.08 15.06
CA GLU A 62 -3.43 -0.98 16.09
C GLU A 62 -4.17 -2.33 16.12
N LYS A 63 -5.51 -2.31 16.06
CA LYS A 63 -6.32 -3.54 16.10
C LYS A 63 -6.22 -4.36 14.82
N ALA A 64 -6.23 -3.69 13.66
CA ALA A 64 -6.21 -4.35 12.36
C ALA A 64 -4.80 -4.73 11.91
N GLY A 65 -3.77 -4.04 12.43
CA GLY A 65 -2.36 -4.17 12.05
C GLY A 65 -1.89 -5.61 11.87
N PRO A 66 -2.12 -6.53 12.82
CA PRO A 66 -1.69 -7.93 12.69
C PRO A 66 -2.29 -8.70 11.50
N PHE A 67 -3.38 -8.23 10.90
CA PHE A 67 -4.16 -8.96 9.88
C PHE A 67 -4.08 -8.35 8.48
N VAL A 68 -3.47 -7.18 8.32
CA VAL A 68 -3.42 -6.42 7.05
C VAL A 68 -2.01 -6.32 6.50
N VAL A 69 -1.84 -6.29 5.18
CA VAL A 69 -0.52 -6.04 4.56
C VAL A 69 -0.27 -4.57 4.32
N ALA A 70 -1.33 -3.78 4.24
CA ALA A 70 -1.27 -2.33 4.08
C ALA A 70 -2.44 -1.64 4.78
N ILE A 71 -2.19 -0.42 5.23
CA ILE A 71 -3.22 0.51 5.69
C ILE A 71 -3.19 1.72 4.77
N LYS A 72 -4.35 1.99 4.17
CA LYS A 72 -4.58 3.13 3.28
C LYS A 72 -5.23 4.27 4.06
N VAL A 73 -4.71 5.48 3.89
CA VAL A 73 -5.25 6.72 4.47
C VAL A 73 -5.44 7.79 3.40
N HIS A 74 -6.22 8.81 3.75
CA HIS A 74 -6.33 10.08 3.03
C HIS A 74 -5.92 11.18 4.01
N ALA A 75 -4.64 11.52 4.06
CA ALA A 75 -4.11 12.49 5.02
C ALA A 75 -4.83 13.86 4.92
N ASP A 76 -5.31 14.22 3.74
CA ASP A 76 -6.02 15.48 3.45
C ASP A 76 -7.43 15.53 4.04
N ALA A 77 -8.02 14.38 4.36
CA ALA A 77 -9.30 14.30 5.06
C ALA A 77 -9.17 14.38 6.59
N ILE A 78 -7.96 14.24 7.14
CA ILE A 78 -7.74 14.23 8.60
C ILE A 78 -7.72 15.67 9.12
N THR A 79 -8.72 16.02 9.91
CA THR A 79 -8.95 17.40 10.40
C THR A 79 -7.95 17.85 11.46
N ASP A 80 -7.41 16.91 12.22
CA ASP A 80 -6.41 17.09 13.27
C ASP A 80 -5.03 16.52 12.87
N PHE A 81 -4.73 16.52 11.56
CA PHE A 81 -3.48 15.99 11.03
C PHE A 81 -2.26 16.65 11.70
N SER A 82 -1.30 15.82 12.13
CA SER A 82 -0.08 16.28 12.79
C SER A 82 1.09 15.35 12.53
N GLN A 83 2.30 15.84 12.82
CA GLN A 83 3.50 15.00 12.80
C GLN A 83 3.46 13.89 13.86
N ASP A 84 2.80 14.14 15.00
CA ASP A 84 2.62 13.12 16.03
C ASP A 84 1.76 11.95 15.52
N PHE A 85 0.69 12.24 14.78
CA PHE A 85 -0.11 11.23 14.10
C PHE A 85 0.74 10.36 13.17
N THR A 86 1.51 10.96 12.25
CA THR A 86 2.33 10.19 11.31
C THR A 86 3.43 9.40 12.01
N THR A 87 4.04 9.96 13.07
CA THR A 87 5.03 9.26 13.89
C THR A 87 4.44 8.01 14.56
N LYS A 88 3.25 8.13 15.14
CA LYS A 88 2.53 6.99 15.76
C LYS A 88 2.11 5.97 14.72
N LEU A 89 1.64 6.39 13.55
CA LEU A 89 1.25 5.48 12.47
C LEU A 89 2.46 4.69 11.95
N VAL A 90 3.61 5.34 11.76
CA VAL A 90 4.88 4.67 11.38
C VAL A 90 5.32 3.68 12.44
N ARG A 91 5.18 4.02 13.73
CA ARG A 91 5.45 3.07 14.81
C ARG A 91 4.55 1.83 14.71
N LEU A 92 3.24 2.00 14.55
CA LEU A 92 2.31 0.88 14.38
C LEU A 92 2.64 0.04 13.13
N ALA A 93 3.05 0.68 12.03
CA ALA A 93 3.45 0.00 10.80
C ALA A 93 4.68 -0.89 11.00
N ASN A 94 5.64 -0.44 11.81
CA ASN A 94 6.81 -1.23 12.17
C ASN A 94 6.46 -2.35 13.17
N ASP A 95 5.68 -2.03 14.21
CA ASP A 95 5.31 -2.97 15.27
C ASP A 95 4.43 -4.12 14.76
N HIS A 96 3.54 -3.86 13.78
CA HIS A 96 2.62 -4.85 13.22
C HIS A 96 2.94 -5.27 11.78
N GLU A 97 4.04 -4.78 11.21
CA GLU A 97 4.52 -5.09 9.88
C GLU A 97 3.43 -4.92 8.80
N PHE A 98 3.07 -3.66 8.53
CA PHE A 98 2.25 -3.29 7.37
C PHE A 98 2.88 -2.11 6.61
N VAL A 99 2.41 -1.89 5.39
CA VAL A 99 2.81 -0.77 4.52
C VAL A 99 1.83 0.38 4.68
N ILE A 100 2.31 1.61 4.85
CA ILE A 100 1.49 2.82 4.88
C ILE A 100 1.27 3.30 3.45
N PHE A 101 0.02 3.36 3.03
CA PHE A 101 -0.39 3.77 1.70
C PHE A 101 -1.19 5.09 1.78
N GLU A 102 -0.58 6.19 1.39
CA GLU A 102 -1.30 7.46 1.23
C GLU A 102 -1.95 7.53 -0.16
N ASP A 103 -3.28 7.44 -0.21
CA ASP A 103 -4.03 7.42 -1.47
C ASP A 103 -4.30 8.84 -1.99
N ARG A 104 -3.22 9.60 -2.15
CA ARG A 104 -3.25 11.02 -2.48
C ARG A 104 -3.77 11.30 -3.88
N LYS A 105 -3.67 10.35 -4.81
CA LYS A 105 -4.05 10.52 -6.22
C LYS A 105 -3.46 11.79 -6.84
N PHE A 106 -2.14 11.94 -6.76
CA PHE A 106 -1.44 13.06 -7.41
C PHE A 106 -1.83 13.16 -8.89
N GLY A 107 -2.14 14.35 -9.37
CA GLY A 107 -2.72 14.55 -10.71
C GLY A 107 -2.33 15.87 -11.35
N ASP A 108 -1.19 16.42 -10.94
CA ASP A 108 -0.65 17.67 -11.48
C ASP A 108 0.65 17.39 -12.27
N THR A 109 1.25 18.46 -12.81
CA THR A 109 2.57 18.47 -13.42
C THR A 109 3.65 17.96 -12.44
N GLY A 110 4.74 17.41 -12.99
CA GLY A 110 5.77 16.74 -12.18
C GLY A 110 6.34 17.59 -11.04
N ASN A 111 6.62 18.88 -11.29
CA ASN A 111 7.15 19.77 -10.25
C ASN A 111 6.10 20.02 -9.14
N THR A 112 4.84 20.25 -9.50
CA THR A 112 3.77 20.44 -8.53
C THR A 112 3.53 19.20 -7.68
N ASN A 113 3.55 18.00 -8.26
CA ASN A 113 3.44 16.76 -7.51
C ASN A 113 4.59 16.61 -6.49
N ILE A 114 5.83 16.98 -6.85
CA ILE A 114 6.97 16.96 -5.91
C ILE A 114 6.75 17.95 -4.76
N MET A 115 6.25 19.16 -5.06
CA MET A 115 5.94 20.15 -4.03
C MET A 115 4.82 19.68 -3.09
N GLN A 116 3.77 19.06 -3.62
CA GLN A 116 2.68 18.50 -2.81
C GLN A 116 3.16 17.33 -1.95
N LEU A 117 4.00 16.44 -2.50
CA LEU A 117 4.56 15.29 -1.80
C LEU A 117 5.46 15.71 -0.62
N LYS A 118 6.20 16.82 -0.74
CA LYS A 118 7.10 17.37 0.30
C LYS A 118 6.48 18.51 1.12
N GLY A 119 5.26 18.91 0.79
CA GLY A 119 4.61 20.12 1.30
C GLY A 119 4.04 19.95 2.70
N ALA A 120 2.89 20.57 2.96
CA ALA A 120 2.30 20.69 4.30
C ALA A 120 2.17 19.34 5.05
N GLN A 121 1.84 18.26 4.34
CA GLN A 121 1.63 16.93 4.92
C GLN A 121 2.89 16.07 4.94
N ARG A 122 3.98 16.53 4.30
CA ARG A 122 5.28 15.85 4.20
C ARG A 122 5.15 14.35 3.90
N ILE A 123 4.29 14.00 2.93
CA ILE A 123 3.90 12.62 2.60
C ILE A 123 5.13 11.73 2.35
N ALA A 124 6.17 12.27 1.69
CA ALA A 124 7.42 11.55 1.44
C ALA A 124 8.17 11.08 2.71
N GLU A 125 7.87 11.63 3.89
CA GLU A 125 8.57 11.29 5.14
C GLU A 125 7.98 10.07 5.83
N TRP A 126 6.75 9.68 5.52
CA TRP A 126 6.02 8.67 6.30
C TRP A 126 5.23 7.64 5.48
N ALA A 127 4.83 7.95 4.25
CA ALA A 127 4.12 7.01 3.40
C ALA A 127 5.12 6.10 2.65
N ASP A 128 4.92 4.78 2.73
CA ASP A 128 5.69 3.82 1.92
C ASP A 128 5.25 3.89 0.44
N VAL A 129 3.97 4.20 0.17
CA VAL A 129 3.36 4.20 -1.17
C VAL A 129 2.40 5.36 -1.33
N VAL A 130 2.39 5.93 -2.54
CA VAL A 130 1.41 6.94 -2.98
C VAL A 130 0.77 6.56 -4.31
N THR A 131 -0.40 7.11 -4.61
CA THR A 131 -1.05 7.02 -5.93
C THR A 131 -0.81 8.26 -6.78
N VAL A 132 -0.65 8.06 -8.09
CA VAL A 132 -0.53 9.10 -9.11
C VAL A 132 -1.45 8.74 -10.28
N HIS A 133 -2.24 9.69 -10.76
CA HIS A 133 -3.01 9.55 -11.98
C HIS A 133 -2.07 9.59 -13.20
N ALA A 134 -2.33 8.74 -14.20
CA ALA A 134 -1.57 8.72 -15.45
C ALA A 134 -1.94 9.88 -16.39
N VAL A 135 -3.04 10.58 -16.14
CA VAL A 135 -3.39 11.82 -16.82
C VAL A 135 -2.58 12.95 -16.18
N GLN A 136 -1.48 13.33 -16.81
CA GLN A 136 -0.63 14.45 -16.43
C GLN A 136 -0.38 15.34 -17.65
#